data_AF-A0A2E8HSU7-F1
#
_entry.id   AF-A0A2E8HSU7-F1
#
_cell.length_a   1.000
_cell.length_b   1.000
_cell.length_c   1.000
_cell.angle_alpha   90.00
_cell.angle_beta   90.00
_cell.angle_gamma   90.00
#
_symmetry.space_group_name_H-M   'P 1'
#
loop_
_entity.id
_entity.type
_entity.pdbx_description
1 polymer ?
#
loop_
_entity_poly.entity_id
_entity_poly.type
_entity_poly.pdbx_seq_one_letter_code
_entity_poly.pdbx_strand_id
1 'polypeptide(L)'
;MSIWQTSIEETETQLSGPFRAPQQMLAEQEYDGHLSIHDDSQAESLGFKGAPIEGPTHFSQFDPLLHKLWGDDWFRFGCISTHFKAMVIEGESVKAYAERSNTDDKTARIWAVKEDGEVVLEGSASLGPNHPESHVEKILASRPTAENLVILEHAKIGDRSRPEKGIRIDFNQNLGKNYPFTLSQKLKKITECCNWYLPVHATSSPWGRPIVPF
;
A
#
# COMPACT_ATOMS: atom_id res chain seq x y z
N MET A 1 -8.20 22.44 -9.27
CA MET A 1 -9.21 21.60 -8.59
C MET A 1 -8.48 20.45 -7.93
N SER A 2 -8.86 20.05 -6.72
CA SER A 2 -8.29 18.87 -6.06
C SER A 2 -8.56 17.62 -6.91
N ILE A 3 -7.56 16.73 -7.04
CA ILE A 3 -7.74 15.41 -7.66
C ILE A 3 -8.33 14.39 -6.68
N TRP A 4 -8.48 14.78 -5.41
CA TRP A 4 -8.98 13.99 -4.30
C TRP A 4 -10.31 14.52 -3.79
N GLN A 5 -11.17 13.61 -3.32
CA GLN A 5 -12.33 13.92 -2.48
C GLN A 5 -12.02 13.82 -0.98
N THR A 6 -10.85 13.30 -0.63
CA THR A 6 -10.38 13.09 0.74
C THR A 6 -10.25 14.40 1.49
N SER A 7 -10.92 14.52 2.64
CA SER A 7 -10.68 15.58 3.61
C SER A 7 -9.39 15.30 4.38
N ILE A 8 -8.47 16.27 4.44
CA ILE A 8 -7.23 16.13 5.19
C ILE A 8 -7.23 17.11 6.35
N GLU A 9 -7.08 16.58 7.57
CA GLU A 9 -6.77 17.36 8.77
C GLU A 9 -5.26 17.64 8.78
N GLU A 10 -4.88 18.89 9.02
CA GLU A 10 -3.47 19.32 9.04
C GLU A 10 -3.18 20.12 10.32
N THR A 11 -2.12 19.74 11.01
CA THR A 11 -1.44 20.55 12.03
C THR A 11 -0.14 21.10 11.43
N GLU A 12 0.71 21.74 12.24
CA GLU A 12 1.99 22.28 11.76
C GLU A 12 2.88 21.21 11.10
N THR A 13 2.93 20.00 11.67
CA THR A 13 3.83 18.93 11.22
C THR A 13 3.11 17.68 10.70
N GLN A 14 1.83 17.49 11.02
CA GLN A 14 1.11 16.24 10.79
C GLN A 14 -0.09 16.43 9.87
N LEU A 15 -0.28 15.46 8.97
CA LEU A 15 -1.47 15.28 8.15
C LEU A 15 -2.18 14.00 8.58
N SER A 16 -3.52 14.00 8.54
CA SER A 16 -4.30 12.78 8.68
C SER A 16 -5.52 12.76 7.77
N GLY A 17 -5.85 11.58 7.27
CA GLY A 17 -7.10 11.32 6.55
C GLY A 17 -8.25 11.03 7.51
N PRO A 18 -9.48 10.82 7.01
CA PRO A 18 -10.56 10.30 7.82
C PRO A 18 -10.32 8.81 8.14
N PHE A 19 -11.13 8.27 9.05
CA PHE A 19 -11.25 6.81 9.14
C PHE A 19 -11.87 6.25 7.86
N ARG A 20 -11.30 5.14 7.37
CA ARG A 20 -11.80 4.35 6.24
C ARG A 20 -12.01 2.92 6.67
N ALA A 21 -12.91 2.22 5.99
CA ALA A 21 -13.09 0.78 6.13
C ALA A 21 -12.49 0.10 4.90
N PRO A 22 -11.22 -0.37 4.95
CA PRO A 22 -10.64 -1.17 3.88
C PRO A 22 -11.50 -2.41 3.61
N GLN A 23 -11.56 -2.84 2.36
CA GLN A 23 -12.41 -3.97 1.97
C GLN A 23 -11.58 -5.15 1.48
N GLN A 24 -11.99 -6.35 1.87
CA GLN A 24 -11.43 -7.61 1.41
C GLN A 24 -11.74 -7.80 -0.08
N MET A 25 -10.68 -8.09 -0.82
CA MET A 25 -10.72 -8.37 -2.26
C MET A 25 -10.08 -9.70 -2.63
N LEU A 26 -9.44 -10.38 -1.68
CA LEU A 26 -8.68 -11.61 -1.89
C LEU A 26 -9.34 -12.86 -1.29
N ALA A 27 -10.62 -12.79 -0.92
CA ALA A 27 -11.34 -13.96 -0.39
C ALA A 27 -11.32 -15.18 -1.33
N GLU A 28 -11.26 -14.95 -2.65
CA GLU A 28 -11.18 -16.01 -3.66
C GLU A 28 -9.75 -16.23 -4.18
N GLN A 29 -8.73 -15.66 -3.53
CA GLN A 29 -7.36 -15.78 -3.98
C GLN A 29 -6.85 -17.21 -3.75
N GLU A 30 -6.21 -17.78 -4.77
CA GLU A 30 -5.66 -19.13 -4.72
C GLU A 30 -4.15 -19.13 -5.01
N TYR A 31 -3.38 -19.85 -4.19
CA TYR A 31 -1.98 -20.20 -4.43
C TYR A 31 -1.85 -21.71 -4.47
N ASP A 32 -1.10 -22.27 -5.42
CA ASP A 32 -0.82 -23.71 -5.51
C ASP A 32 -2.02 -24.63 -5.21
N GLY A 33 -3.20 -24.28 -5.74
CA GLY A 33 -4.43 -25.08 -5.62
C GLY A 33 -5.22 -24.92 -4.32
N HIS A 34 -4.84 -24.01 -3.42
CA HIS A 34 -5.55 -23.75 -2.16
C HIS A 34 -5.82 -22.26 -1.95
N LEU A 35 -6.87 -21.94 -1.19
CA LEU A 35 -7.20 -20.56 -0.84
C LEU A 35 -6.12 -19.96 0.06
N SER A 36 -5.87 -18.66 -0.09
CA SER A 36 -4.91 -17.94 0.74
C SER A 36 -5.47 -17.64 2.13
N ILE A 37 -4.64 -17.06 3.00
CA ILE A 37 -5.04 -16.58 4.32
C ILE A 37 -6.14 -15.49 4.28
N HIS A 38 -6.43 -14.94 3.10
CA HIS A 38 -7.46 -13.92 2.91
C HIS A 38 -8.88 -14.51 2.76
N ASP A 39 -9.01 -15.84 2.75
CA ASP A 39 -10.28 -16.55 2.93
C ASP A 39 -10.60 -16.75 4.42
N ASP A 40 -11.86 -16.57 4.80
CA ASP A 40 -12.28 -16.64 6.22
C ASP A 40 -12.10 -18.03 6.83
N SER A 41 -12.45 -19.09 6.08
CA SER A 41 -12.35 -20.47 6.60
C SER A 41 -10.88 -20.87 6.75
N GLN A 42 -10.03 -20.48 5.80
CA GLN A 42 -8.60 -20.70 5.87
C GLN A 42 -7.96 -19.93 7.02
N ALA A 43 -8.34 -18.66 7.23
CA ALA A 43 -7.87 -17.85 8.34
C ALA A 43 -8.28 -18.43 9.71
N GLU A 44 -9.55 -18.82 9.85
CA GLU A 44 -10.07 -19.44 11.08
C GLU A 44 -9.34 -20.75 11.40
N SER A 45 -9.07 -21.59 10.39
CA SER A 45 -8.33 -22.84 10.57
C SER A 45 -6.90 -22.65 11.11
N LEU A 46 -6.32 -21.46 10.90
CA LEU A 46 -5.00 -21.06 11.39
C LEU A 46 -5.07 -20.29 12.72
N GLY A 47 -6.26 -20.10 13.28
CA GLY A 47 -6.49 -19.44 14.57
C GLY A 47 -6.61 -17.91 14.50
N PHE A 48 -6.81 -17.34 13.32
CA PHE A 48 -7.10 -15.91 13.16
C PHE A 48 -8.57 -15.60 13.49
N LYS A 49 -8.82 -14.38 13.95
CA LYS A 49 -10.19 -13.91 14.27
C LYS A 49 -11.05 -13.61 13.03
N GLY A 50 -10.43 -13.56 11.85
CA GLY A 50 -11.04 -13.29 10.56
C GLY A 50 -9.96 -13.18 9.48
N ALA A 51 -10.35 -13.18 8.21
CA ALA A 51 -9.41 -13.04 7.10
C ALA A 51 -8.72 -11.66 7.12
N PRO A 52 -7.37 -11.59 7.22
CA PRO A 52 -6.65 -10.34 7.10
C PRO A 52 -6.89 -9.69 5.73
N ILE A 53 -7.04 -8.37 5.70
CA ILE A 53 -7.02 -7.58 4.48
C ILE A 53 -5.57 -7.47 3.97
N GLU A 54 -5.37 -7.48 2.65
CA GLU A 54 -4.02 -7.40 2.08
C GLU A 54 -3.32 -6.08 2.43
N GLY A 55 -2.03 -6.18 2.79
CA GLY A 55 -1.21 -5.03 3.18
C GLY A 55 -1.30 -3.84 2.20
N PRO A 56 -1.14 -4.05 0.88
CA PRO A 56 -1.21 -2.96 -0.11
C PRO A 56 -2.53 -2.19 -0.12
N THR A 57 -3.66 -2.80 0.29
CA THR A 57 -4.96 -2.09 0.36
C THR A 57 -4.87 -0.85 1.24
N HIS A 58 -4.10 -0.91 2.32
CA HIS A 58 -3.93 0.22 3.25
C HIS A 58 -3.16 1.38 2.64
N PHE A 59 -2.33 1.16 1.60
CA PHE A 59 -1.45 2.19 1.06
C PHE A 59 -2.21 3.31 0.34
N SER A 60 -3.38 3.01 -0.22
CA SER A 60 -4.23 4.03 -0.83
C SER A 60 -4.57 5.19 0.11
N GLN A 61 -4.66 4.95 1.43
CA GLN A 61 -4.90 6.01 2.42
C GLN A 61 -3.76 7.03 2.55
N PHE A 62 -2.54 6.66 2.17
CA PHE A 62 -1.39 7.57 2.22
C PHE A 62 -1.29 8.47 0.99
N ASP A 63 -1.81 8.06 -0.17
CA ASP A 63 -1.69 8.86 -1.39
C ASP A 63 -2.18 10.31 -1.26
N PRO A 64 -3.38 10.61 -0.72
CA PRO A 64 -3.81 12.00 -0.56
C PRO A 64 -2.91 12.79 0.40
N LEU A 65 -2.37 12.14 1.44
CA LEU A 65 -1.47 12.77 2.40
C LEU A 65 -0.13 13.09 1.75
N LEU A 66 0.47 12.13 1.04
CA LEU A 66 1.78 12.26 0.41
C LEU A 66 1.72 13.13 -0.86
N HIS A 67 0.61 13.13 -1.59
CA HIS A 67 0.34 14.11 -2.65
C HIS A 67 0.18 15.52 -2.08
N LYS A 68 -0.41 15.68 -0.89
CA LYS A 68 -0.45 16.99 -0.22
C LYS A 68 0.94 17.46 0.23
N LEU A 69 1.85 16.54 0.58
CA LEU A 69 3.23 16.88 0.94
C LEU A 69 4.09 17.25 -0.28
N TRP A 70 3.97 16.49 -1.37
CA TRP A 70 4.95 16.51 -2.46
C TRP A 70 4.37 16.75 -3.85
N GLY A 71 3.05 16.95 -3.94
CA GLY A 71 2.35 17.09 -5.21
C GLY A 71 2.62 15.90 -6.12
N ASP A 72 2.70 16.18 -7.41
CA ASP A 72 2.80 15.14 -8.45
C ASP A 72 4.11 14.36 -8.40
N ASP A 73 5.13 14.88 -7.72
CA ASP A 73 6.39 14.17 -7.53
C ASP A 73 6.23 12.92 -6.65
N TRP A 74 5.20 12.88 -5.79
CA TRP A 74 4.81 11.65 -5.07
C TRP A 74 4.58 10.49 -6.04
N PHE A 75 3.83 10.71 -7.12
CA PHE A 75 3.52 9.67 -8.09
C PHE A 75 4.67 9.35 -9.05
N ARG A 76 5.70 10.20 -9.11
CA ARG A 76 6.88 10.01 -9.98
C ARG A 76 8.01 9.29 -9.27
N PHE A 77 8.22 9.65 -8.00
CA PHE A 77 9.42 9.30 -7.24
C PHE A 77 9.11 8.77 -5.84
N GLY A 78 7.84 8.59 -5.51
CA GLY A 78 7.41 8.15 -4.20
C GLY A 78 7.83 6.71 -3.88
N CYS A 79 8.25 6.50 -2.63
CA CYS A 79 8.49 5.18 -2.06
C CYS A 79 7.89 5.11 -0.66
N ILE A 80 7.18 4.03 -0.37
CA ILE A 80 6.68 3.67 0.98
C ILE A 80 7.49 2.47 1.47
N SER A 81 7.90 2.53 2.74
CA SER A 81 8.55 1.43 3.46
C SER A 81 7.86 1.28 4.80
N THR A 82 7.15 0.17 5.01
CA THR A 82 6.33 -0.08 6.20
C THR A 82 6.64 -1.41 6.87
N HIS A 83 6.43 -1.43 8.17
CA HIS A 83 6.38 -2.62 9.00
C HIS A 83 4.96 -2.76 9.54
N PHE A 84 4.28 -3.83 9.13
CA PHE A 84 2.94 -4.16 9.63
C PHE A 84 3.03 -4.75 11.04
N LYS A 85 2.17 -4.27 11.93
CA LYS A 85 2.17 -4.54 13.37
C LYS A 85 0.92 -5.30 13.81
N ALA A 86 -0.22 -5.01 13.20
CA ALA A 86 -1.48 -5.68 13.43
C ALA A 86 -2.23 -5.92 12.11
N MET A 87 -3.01 -7.00 12.06
CA MET A 87 -3.90 -7.27 10.94
C MET A 87 -5.16 -6.39 11.03
N VAL A 88 -5.76 -6.14 9.87
CA VAL A 88 -7.08 -5.52 9.75
C VAL A 88 -8.01 -6.52 9.08
N ILE A 89 -9.23 -6.68 9.58
CA ILE A 89 -10.26 -7.55 8.99
C ILE A 89 -11.46 -6.72 8.48
N GLU A 90 -12.32 -7.33 7.66
CA GLU A 90 -13.51 -6.65 7.11
C GLU A 90 -14.36 -5.99 8.21
N GLY A 91 -14.76 -4.74 7.99
CA GLY A 91 -15.58 -3.97 8.93
C GLY A 91 -14.79 -3.17 9.98
N GLU A 92 -13.48 -3.37 10.12
CA GLU A 92 -12.64 -2.51 10.95
C GLU A 92 -12.30 -1.19 10.23
N SER A 93 -12.33 -0.10 10.99
CA SER A 93 -11.93 1.23 10.52
C SER A 93 -10.45 1.49 10.79
N VAL A 94 -9.76 2.10 9.82
CA VAL A 94 -8.34 2.49 9.89
C VAL A 94 -8.21 3.97 9.56
N LYS A 95 -7.35 4.71 10.27
CA LYS A 95 -6.97 6.09 9.96
C LYS A 95 -5.47 6.17 9.68
N ALA A 96 -5.12 6.79 8.55
CA ALA A 96 -3.73 7.00 8.14
C ALA A 96 -3.24 8.40 8.51
N TYR A 97 -1.94 8.46 8.81
CA TYR A 97 -1.23 9.68 9.20
C TYR A 97 0.10 9.79 8.44
N ALA A 98 0.50 11.02 8.16
CA ALA A 98 1.82 11.36 7.68
C ALA A 98 2.37 12.55 8.47
N GLU A 99 3.66 12.53 8.79
CA GLU A 99 4.34 13.58 9.52
C GLU A 99 5.58 14.02 8.75
N ARG A 100 5.64 15.32 8.42
CA ARG A 100 6.78 15.90 7.71
C ARG A 100 8.03 15.75 8.56
N SER A 101 9.13 15.35 7.94
CA SER A 101 10.43 15.42 8.59
C SER A 101 10.86 16.88 8.78
N ASN A 102 11.39 17.19 9.96
CA ASN A 102 11.89 18.53 10.29
C ASN A 102 13.29 18.79 9.71
N THR A 103 13.94 17.77 9.14
CA THR A 103 15.34 17.83 8.69
C THR A 103 15.53 17.50 7.21
N ASP A 104 14.50 16.96 6.55
CA ASP A 104 14.56 16.55 5.15
C ASP A 104 13.17 16.67 4.51
N ASP A 105 13.01 17.61 3.58
CA ASP A 105 11.75 17.88 2.90
C ASP A 105 11.28 16.75 1.97
N LYS A 106 12.13 15.75 1.71
CA LYS A 106 11.82 14.56 0.90
C LYS A 106 11.42 13.34 1.72
N THR A 107 11.24 13.48 3.03
CA THR A 107 10.85 12.36 3.89
C THR A 107 9.67 12.67 4.79
N ALA A 108 8.88 11.64 5.07
CA ALA A 108 7.81 11.69 6.05
C ALA A 108 7.77 10.39 6.86
N ARG A 109 7.43 10.50 8.14
CA ARG A 109 7.00 9.34 8.92
C ARG A 109 5.55 9.04 8.57
N ILE A 110 5.19 7.78 8.40
CA ILE A 110 3.82 7.36 8.16
C ILE A 110 3.40 6.29 9.15
N TRP A 111 2.13 6.26 9.52
CA TRP A 111 1.56 5.19 10.33
C TRP A 111 0.05 5.11 10.11
N ALA A 112 -0.55 3.99 10.48
CA ALA A 112 -1.99 3.83 10.50
C ALA A 112 -2.44 3.14 11.79
N VAL A 113 -3.61 3.54 12.29
CA VAL A 113 -4.20 2.99 13.52
C VAL A 113 -5.65 2.60 13.29
N LYS A 114 -6.14 1.63 14.08
CA LYS A 114 -7.56 1.32 14.19
C LYS A 114 -8.29 2.34 15.06
N GLU A 115 -9.62 2.28 15.10
CA GLU A 115 -10.46 3.13 15.95
C GLU A 115 -10.12 3.03 17.44
N ASP A 116 -9.71 1.85 17.92
CA ASP A 116 -9.30 1.63 19.32
C ASP A 116 -7.87 2.09 19.63
N GLY A 117 -7.15 2.60 18.62
CA GLY A 117 -5.77 3.06 18.73
C GLY A 117 -4.72 1.99 18.48
N GLU A 118 -5.09 0.74 18.18
CA GLU A 118 -4.13 -0.31 17.80
C GLU A 118 -3.38 0.10 16.52
N VAL A 119 -2.04 0.02 16.57
CA VAL A 119 -1.19 0.37 15.43
C VAL A 119 -1.22 -0.75 14.40
N VAL A 120 -1.71 -0.44 13.20
CA VAL A 120 -1.76 -1.36 12.06
C VAL A 120 -0.39 -1.47 11.40
N LEU A 121 0.23 -0.32 11.11
CA LEU A 121 1.54 -0.25 10.49
C LEU A 121 2.29 1.03 10.86
N GLU A 122 3.61 0.96 10.83
CA GLU A 122 4.51 2.10 10.96
C GLU A 122 5.48 2.11 9.79
N GLY A 123 5.94 3.29 9.37
CA GLY A 123 6.80 3.38 8.20
C GLY A 123 7.40 4.74 7.93
N SER A 124 8.03 4.82 6.77
CA SER A 124 8.54 6.04 6.16
C SER A 124 8.04 6.14 4.72
N ALA A 125 7.74 7.36 4.29
CA ALA A 125 7.61 7.70 2.88
C ALA A 125 8.77 8.59 2.45
N SER A 126 9.19 8.50 1.19
CA SER A 126 10.25 9.35 0.65
C SER A 126 10.09 9.65 -0.85
N LEU A 127 10.76 10.70 -1.32
CA LEU A 127 10.96 10.98 -2.75
C LEU A 127 12.37 10.56 -3.20
N GLY A 128 12.42 9.83 -4.32
CA GLY A 128 13.64 9.45 -5.02
C GLY A 128 14.24 10.58 -5.86
N PRO A 129 15.26 10.27 -6.69
CA PRO A 129 15.85 8.95 -6.88
C PRO A 129 16.79 8.53 -5.74
N ASN A 130 17.21 9.47 -4.90
CA ASN A 130 18.06 9.20 -3.75
C ASN A 130 17.18 9.08 -2.50
N HIS A 131 16.78 7.86 -2.19
CA HIS A 131 16.00 7.58 -0.98
C HIS A 131 16.93 7.53 0.25
N PRO A 132 16.62 8.25 1.33
CA PRO A 132 17.33 8.09 2.60
C PRO A 132 16.95 6.76 3.27
N GLU A 133 17.67 6.42 4.35
CA GLU A 133 17.42 5.20 5.11
C GLU A 133 15.96 5.10 5.58
N SER A 134 15.28 4.08 5.08
CA SER A 134 13.87 3.81 5.29
C SER A 134 13.58 3.15 6.65
N HIS A 135 12.32 3.13 7.05
CA HIS A 135 11.89 2.55 8.31
C HIS A 135 12.25 1.07 8.43
N VAL A 136 12.03 0.27 7.39
CA VAL A 136 12.38 -1.16 7.39
C VAL A 136 13.89 -1.37 7.40
N GLU A 137 14.67 -0.54 6.69
CA GLU A 137 16.15 -0.62 6.73
C GLU A 137 16.68 -0.41 8.15
N LYS A 138 16.14 0.55 8.91
CA LYS A 138 16.49 0.75 10.32
C LYS A 138 16.18 -0.48 11.17
N ILE A 139 15.02 -1.10 10.94
CA ILE A 139 14.63 -2.33 11.66
C ILE A 139 15.62 -3.45 11.33
N LEU A 140 15.92 -3.66 10.05
CA LEU A 140 16.84 -4.71 9.62
C LEU A 140 18.26 -4.49 10.16
N ALA A 141 18.77 -3.27 10.11
CA ALA A 141 20.09 -2.91 10.65
C ALA A 141 20.18 -3.09 12.18
N SER A 142 19.06 -2.93 12.89
CA SER A 142 19.00 -3.16 14.35
C SER A 142 18.94 -4.64 14.76
N ARG A 143 18.88 -5.57 13.79
CA ARG A 143 18.74 -7.01 14.03
C ARG A 143 19.96 -7.78 13.50
N PRO A 144 20.31 -8.92 14.12
CA PRO A 144 21.32 -9.79 13.55
C PRO A 144 20.87 -10.31 12.18
N THR A 145 21.82 -10.47 11.26
CA THR A 145 21.57 -11.14 9.98
C THR A 145 21.21 -12.61 10.23
N ALA A 146 20.14 -13.08 9.60
CA ALA A 146 19.72 -14.47 9.74
C ALA A 146 20.77 -15.41 9.13
N GLU A 147 21.17 -16.43 9.88
CA GLU A 147 22.10 -17.47 9.40
C GLU A 147 21.42 -18.45 8.43
N ASN A 148 20.10 -18.62 8.54
CA ASN A 148 19.31 -19.52 7.71
C ASN A 148 18.14 -18.76 7.04
N LEU A 149 18.18 -18.66 5.71
CA LEU A 149 17.16 -17.99 4.92
C LEU A 149 16.25 -19.03 4.25
N VAL A 150 15.12 -19.39 4.88
CA VAL A 150 14.23 -20.43 4.35
C VAL A 150 13.50 -20.00 3.06
N ILE A 151 13.00 -18.76 3.01
CA ILE A 151 12.22 -18.27 1.85
C ILE A 151 13.12 -18.04 0.62
N LEU A 152 14.35 -17.60 0.86
CA LEU A 152 15.32 -17.24 -0.18
C LEU A 152 16.47 -18.25 -0.28
N GLU A 153 16.29 -19.48 0.24
CA GLU A 153 17.39 -20.47 0.37
C GLU A 153 18.05 -20.83 -0.97
N HIS A 154 17.31 -20.68 -2.06
CA HIS A 154 17.79 -20.99 -3.41
C HIS A 154 18.22 -19.75 -4.20
N ALA A 155 18.02 -18.55 -3.65
CA ALA A 155 18.44 -17.31 -4.29
C ALA A 155 19.94 -17.09 -4.07
N LYS A 156 20.66 -16.71 -5.13
CA LYS A 156 22.10 -16.42 -5.10
C LYS A 156 22.35 -14.98 -5.53
N ILE A 157 23.40 -14.38 -4.96
CA ILE A 157 23.86 -13.07 -5.40
C ILE A 157 24.17 -13.13 -6.90
N GLY A 158 23.50 -12.28 -7.67
CA GLY A 158 23.64 -12.22 -9.13
C GLY A 158 22.58 -13.00 -9.91
N ASP A 159 21.65 -13.70 -9.25
CA ASP A 159 20.48 -14.27 -9.92
C ASP A 159 19.70 -13.17 -10.65
N ARG A 160 19.27 -13.48 -11.88
CA ARG A 160 18.53 -12.55 -12.73
C ARG A 160 17.19 -13.15 -13.10
N SER A 161 16.13 -12.37 -12.94
CA SER A 161 14.87 -12.64 -13.60
C SER A 161 15.03 -12.54 -15.12
N ARG A 162 14.12 -13.16 -15.87
CA ARG A 162 14.05 -12.93 -17.33
C ARG A 162 13.77 -11.44 -17.56
N PRO A 163 14.29 -10.86 -18.66
CA PRO A 163 13.99 -9.47 -19.01
C PRO A 163 12.49 -9.23 -18.96
N GLU A 164 12.09 -8.19 -18.24
CA GLU A 164 10.69 -7.83 -18.11
C GLU A 164 10.10 -7.56 -19.50
N LYS A 165 9.04 -8.31 -19.83
CA LYS A 165 8.16 -7.91 -20.94
C LYS A 165 7.30 -6.77 -20.42
N GLY A 166 7.04 -5.78 -21.26
CA GLY A 166 6.13 -4.69 -20.90
C GLY A 166 4.83 -5.25 -20.32
N ILE A 167 4.56 -4.93 -19.07
CA ILE A 167 3.33 -5.32 -18.37
C ILE A 167 2.24 -4.32 -18.76
N ARG A 168 1.07 -4.83 -19.12
CA ARG A 168 -0.13 -4.04 -19.35
C ARG A 168 -1.24 -4.57 -18.46
N ILE A 169 -1.91 -3.67 -17.76
CA ILE A 169 -3.08 -3.95 -16.92
C ILE A 169 -4.24 -3.16 -17.52
N ASP A 170 -5.20 -3.84 -18.12
CA ASP A 170 -6.43 -3.20 -18.59
C ASP A 170 -7.48 -3.17 -17.46
N PHE A 171 -8.36 -2.16 -17.48
CA PHE A 171 -9.35 -1.94 -16.42
C PHE A 171 -10.24 -3.15 -16.10
N ASN A 172 -10.63 -3.91 -17.13
CA ASN A 172 -11.52 -5.06 -17.00
C ASN A 172 -10.77 -6.40 -17.16
N GLN A 173 -9.44 -6.39 -17.17
CA GLN A 173 -8.64 -7.60 -17.23
C GLN A 173 -8.66 -8.30 -15.87
N ASN A 174 -8.94 -9.61 -15.87
CA ASN A 174 -8.70 -10.48 -14.73
C ASN A 174 -7.26 -11.00 -14.79
N LEU A 175 -6.49 -10.84 -13.72
CA LEU A 175 -5.07 -11.19 -13.65
C LEU A 175 -4.82 -12.62 -13.15
N GLY A 176 -5.85 -13.46 -13.14
CA GLY A 176 -5.81 -14.84 -12.68
C GLY A 176 -6.07 -14.97 -11.19
N LYS A 177 -5.88 -16.18 -10.66
CA LYS A 177 -6.28 -16.53 -9.30
C LYS A 177 -5.50 -15.80 -8.19
N ASN A 178 -4.31 -15.30 -8.49
CA ASN A 178 -3.51 -14.50 -7.55
C ASN A 178 -4.15 -13.13 -7.28
N TYR A 179 -4.91 -12.60 -8.24
CA TYR A 179 -5.63 -11.34 -8.15
C TYR A 179 -7.02 -11.53 -8.75
N PRO A 180 -7.97 -12.13 -7.99
CA PRO A 180 -9.28 -12.57 -8.48
C PRO A 180 -10.26 -11.41 -8.73
N PHE A 181 -9.75 -10.23 -9.08
CA PHE A 181 -10.52 -9.04 -9.39
C PHE A 181 -9.86 -8.24 -10.51
N THR A 182 -10.66 -7.40 -11.15
CA THR A 182 -10.24 -6.43 -12.17
C THR A 182 -9.88 -5.09 -11.52
N LEU A 183 -9.07 -4.27 -12.19
CA LEU A 183 -8.78 -2.91 -11.72
C LEU A 183 -10.05 -2.06 -11.55
N SER A 184 -11.04 -2.22 -12.43
CA SER A 184 -12.37 -1.60 -12.29
C SER A 184 -13.08 -2.00 -11.00
N GLN A 185 -12.93 -3.25 -10.54
CA GLN A 185 -13.47 -3.69 -9.25
C GLN A 185 -12.66 -3.12 -8.09
N LYS A 186 -11.32 -3.07 -8.17
CA LYS A 186 -10.46 -2.41 -7.18
C LYS A 186 -10.86 -0.96 -6.95
N LEU A 187 -11.05 -0.19 -8.03
CA LEU A 187 -11.38 1.23 -7.95
C LEU A 187 -12.76 1.53 -7.34
N LYS A 188 -13.66 0.55 -7.29
CA LYS A 188 -14.95 0.67 -6.57
C LYS A 188 -14.82 0.48 -5.06
N LYS A 189 -13.76 -0.20 -4.61
CA LYS A 189 -13.52 -0.60 -3.22
C LYS A 189 -12.34 0.13 -2.55
N ILE A 190 -11.51 0.82 -3.33
CA ILE A 190 -10.33 1.53 -2.83
C ILE A 190 -10.72 2.60 -1.79
N THR A 191 -9.94 2.72 -0.72
CA THR A 191 -10.26 3.65 0.36
C THR A 191 -10.10 5.12 -0.01
N GLU A 192 -9.13 5.42 -0.88
CA GLU A 192 -8.94 6.76 -1.45
C GLU A 192 -8.81 6.68 -2.96
N CYS A 193 -9.84 7.15 -3.65
CA CYS A 193 -9.85 7.23 -5.11
C CYS A 193 -9.48 8.65 -5.56
N CYS A 194 -8.56 8.76 -6.51
CA CYS A 194 -8.24 10.02 -7.17
C CYS A 194 -8.74 10.03 -8.61
N ASN A 195 -8.99 11.22 -9.15
CA ASN A 195 -9.45 11.39 -10.53
C ASN A 195 -8.49 10.76 -11.56
N TRP A 196 -7.18 10.73 -11.28
CA TRP A 196 -6.20 10.17 -12.22
C TRP A 196 -6.18 8.65 -12.28
N TYR A 197 -6.86 7.95 -11.36
CA TYR A 197 -7.06 6.51 -11.45
C TYR A 197 -8.19 6.15 -12.42
N LEU A 198 -9.11 7.08 -12.69
CA LEU A 198 -10.34 6.82 -13.41
C LEU A 198 -10.18 7.11 -14.92
N PRO A 199 -10.61 6.21 -15.82
CA PRO A 199 -10.47 6.40 -17.26
C PRO A 199 -11.06 7.72 -17.77
N VAL A 200 -12.21 8.12 -17.21
CA VAL A 200 -12.97 9.32 -17.63
C VAL A 200 -12.26 10.64 -17.29
N HIS A 201 -11.35 10.65 -16.32
CA HIS A 201 -10.64 11.84 -15.87
C HIS A 201 -9.12 11.74 -16.09
N ALA A 202 -8.62 10.57 -16.46
CA ALA A 202 -7.21 10.26 -16.60
C ALA A 202 -6.43 11.12 -17.60
N THR A 203 -7.06 11.66 -18.64
CA THR A 203 -6.40 12.54 -19.61
C THR A 203 -5.97 13.88 -18.98
N SER A 204 -6.52 14.23 -17.81
CA SER A 204 -6.09 15.39 -17.02
C SER A 204 -4.86 15.12 -16.16
N SER A 205 -4.35 13.88 -16.13
CA SER A 205 -3.11 13.58 -15.41
C SER A 205 -1.90 14.19 -16.14
N PRO A 206 -0.80 14.50 -15.42
CA PRO A 206 0.45 14.95 -16.03
C PRO A 206 1.02 14.00 -17.09
N TRP A 207 0.61 12.73 -17.10
CA TRP A 207 1.04 11.71 -18.06
C TRP A 207 0.04 11.48 -19.21
N GLY A 208 -1.07 12.20 -19.22
CA GLY A 208 -2.14 12.09 -20.23
C GLY A 208 -2.84 10.73 -20.26
N ARG A 209 -2.67 9.93 -19.20
CA ARG A 209 -3.19 8.55 -19.07
C ARG A 209 -3.45 8.19 -17.60
N PRO A 210 -4.21 7.12 -17.32
CA PRO A 210 -4.45 6.72 -15.94
C PRO A 210 -3.14 6.29 -15.28
N ILE A 211 -3.03 6.54 -13.98
CA ILE A 211 -1.96 5.98 -13.14
C ILE A 211 -2.53 4.80 -12.34
N VAL A 212 -1.67 3.83 -12.02
CA VAL A 212 -2.07 2.63 -11.27
C VAL A 212 -2.18 3.01 -9.79
N PRO A 213 -3.31 2.71 -9.11
CA PRO A 213 -3.43 2.92 -7.68
C PRO A 213 -2.57 1.91 -6.91
N PHE A 214 -2.03 2.33 -5.77
CA PHE A 214 -1.40 1.43 -4.81
C PHE A 214 -2.41 0.42 -4.24
#